data_AF-A0A443SE68-F1
#
_entry.id   AF-A0A443SE68-F1
#
_cell.length_a   1.000
_cell.length_b   1.000
_cell.length_c   1.000
_cell.angle_alpha   90.00
_cell.angle_beta   90.00
_cell.angle_gamma   90.00
#
_symmetry.space_group_name_H-M   'P 1'
#
loop_
_entity.id
_entity.type
_entity.pdbx_description
1 polymer ?
#
loop_
_entity_poly.entity_id
_entity_poly.type
_entity_poly.pdbx_seq_one_letter_code
_entity_poly.pdbx_strand_id
1 'polypeptide(L)' 'MVNNITEINQFLDLGCNAVEADVKFIDAYPKNAFHGQPCDCDRYCDSSEDLAKYLNYVRKITTPEIAASGEVGHRK' A
#
# COMPACT_ATOMS: atom_id res chain seq x y z
N MET A 1 -2.43 9.03 2.05
CA MET A 1 -1.98 8.30 0.86
C MET A 1 -0.79 7.41 1.19
N VAL A 2 -0.94 6.12 0.96
CA VAL A 2 0.07 5.05 1.06
C VAL A 2 -0.18 4.19 -0.18
N ASN A 3 0.53 4.48 -1.27
CA ASN A 3 0.20 3.99 -2.61
C ASN A 3 1.21 2.96 -3.15
N ASN A 4 2.18 2.54 -2.33
CA ASN A 4 3.05 1.42 -2.65
C ASN A 4 3.38 0.56 -1.42
N ILE A 5 3.96 -0.63 -1.65
CA ILE A 5 4.28 -1.61 -0.58
C ILE A 5 5.38 -1.09 0.37
N THR A 6 6.34 -0.33 -0.14
CA THR A 6 7.41 0.24 0.68
C THR A 6 6.84 1.23 1.71
N GLU A 7 5.89 2.06 1.29
CA GLU A 7 5.19 3.01 2.16
C GLU A 7 4.31 2.27 3.19
N ILE A 8 3.65 1.17 2.81
CA ILE A 8 2.91 0.35 3.79
C ILE A 8 3.82 -0.05 4.94
N ASN A 9 4.98 -0.64 4.64
CA ASN A 9 5.93 -1.04 5.68
C ASN A 9 6.41 0.15 6.50
N GLN A 10 6.82 1.23 5.82
CA GLN A 10 7.31 2.44 6.49
C GLN A 10 6.29 3.00 7.48
N PHE A 11 5.02 3.15 7.10
CA PHE A 11 4.01 3.73 7.98
C PHE A 11 3.58 2.80 9.11
N LEU A 12 3.55 1.47 8.86
CA LEU A 12 3.33 0.48 9.93
C LEU A 12 4.50 0.49 10.93
N ASP A 13 5.75 0.55 10.47
CA ASP A 13 6.94 0.66 11.32
C ASP A 13 6.95 1.97 12.14
N LEU A 14 6.39 3.05 11.59
CA LEU A 14 6.18 4.31 12.29
C LEU A 14 5.01 4.28 13.28
N GLY A 15 4.26 3.17 13.35
CA GLY A 15 3.23 2.92 14.36
C GLY A 15 1.79 3.17 13.91
N CYS A 16 1.52 3.34 12.61
CA CYS A 16 0.13 3.37 12.16
C CYS A 16 -0.53 1.98 12.29
N ASN A 17 -1.84 1.95 12.53
CA ASN A 17 -2.63 0.73 12.57
C ASN A 17 -3.61 0.61 11.39
N ALA A 18 -3.60 1.61 10.52
CA ALA A 18 -4.38 1.69 9.29
C ALA A 18 -3.61 2.51 8.27
N VAL A 19 -3.88 2.23 6.99
CA VAL A 19 -3.35 3.00 5.86
C VAL A 19 -4.51 3.37 4.94
N GLU A 20 -4.36 4.48 4.23
CA GLU A 20 -5.29 4.96 3.22
C GLU A 20 -4.57 4.94 1.87
N ALA A 21 -5.23 4.40 0.84
CA ALA A 21 -4.66 4.22 -0.50
C ALA A 21 -5.65 4.66 -1.56
N ASP A 22 -5.15 5.40 -2.55
CA ASP A 22 -5.92 5.94 -3.65
C ASP A 22 -6.03 4.93 -4.77
N VAL A 23 -7.24 4.63 -5.26
CA VAL A 23 -7.43 3.70 -6.37
C VAL A 23 -7.68 4.46 -7.68
N LYS A 24 -6.72 4.38 -8.61
CA LYS A 24 -6.88 4.93 -9.95
C LYS A 24 -7.63 3.97 -10.86
N PHE A 25 -8.67 4.48 -11.53
CA PHE A 25 -9.42 3.75 -12.54
C PHE A 25 -9.01 4.19 -13.96
N ILE A 26 -8.94 3.22 -14.88
CA ILE A 26 -8.80 3.43 -16.32
C ILE A 26 -9.95 2.68 -16.98
N ASP A 27 -10.79 3.37 -17.76
CA ASP A 27 -11.97 2.78 -18.40
C ASP A 27 -12.86 1.98 -17.43
N ALA A 28 -13.09 2.56 -16.24
CA ALA A 28 -13.80 1.95 -15.11
C ALA A 28 -13.16 0.69 -14.51
N TYR A 29 -11.96 0.31 -14.95
CA TYR A 29 -11.18 -0.77 -14.36
C TYR A 29 -10.17 -0.22 -13.34
N PRO A 30 -10.17 -0.72 -12.08
CA PRO A 30 -9.22 -0.27 -11.07
C PRO A 30 -7.82 -0.82 -11.39
N LYS A 31 -6.87 0.07 -11.66
CA LYS A 31 -5.57 -0.31 -12.24
C LYS A 31 -4.44 -0.30 -11.21
N ASN A 32 -4.21 0.85 -10.58
CA ASN A 32 -3.09 1.06 -9.67
C ASN A 32 -3.56 1.73 -8.38
N ALA A 33 -2.83 1.48 -7.29
CA ALA A 33 -2.78 2.42 -6.18
C ALA A 33 -1.95 3.63 -6.65
N PHE A 34 -2.56 4.82 -6.75
CA PHE A 34 -1.92 6.03 -7.28
C PHE A 34 -2.78 7.27 -7.06
N HIS A 35 -2.17 8.35 -6.56
CA HIS A 35 -2.82 9.66 -6.41
C HIS A 35 -2.51 10.60 -7.59
N GLY A 36 -1.22 10.91 -7.80
CA GLY A 36 -0.77 11.93 -8.75
C GLY A 36 -0.89 13.36 -8.20
N GLN A 37 -0.49 14.36 -9.00
CA GLN A 37 -0.54 15.77 -8.62
C GLN A 37 -1.92 16.40 -8.90
N PRO A 38 -2.40 17.35 -8.06
CA PRO A 38 -1.81 17.82 -6.80
C PRO A 38 -2.10 16.87 -5.63
N CYS A 39 -1.26 16.85 -4.60
CA CYS A 39 -1.54 16.15 -3.33
C CYS A 39 -1.12 16.99 -2.11
N ASP A 40 -1.21 16.43 -0.90
CA ASP A 40 -0.75 17.07 0.34
C ASP A 40 0.67 17.64 0.19
N CYS A 41 0.91 18.81 0.79
CA CYS A 41 2.17 19.54 0.67
C CYS A 41 3.38 18.68 1.10
N ASP A 42 4.50 18.84 0.40
CA ASP A 42 5.79 18.15 0.65
C ASP A 42 5.72 16.61 0.62
N ARG A 43 4.72 16.03 -0.05
CA ARG A 43 4.60 14.60 -0.32
C ARG A 43 4.99 14.26 -1.75
N TYR A 44 5.65 13.12 -1.94
CA TYR A 44 5.85 12.56 -3.28
C TYR A 44 4.55 11.91 -3.78
N CYS A 45 3.85 12.58 -4.69
CA CYS A 45 2.50 12.19 -5.12
C CYS A 45 2.48 11.10 -6.22
N ASP A 46 3.60 10.87 -6.89
CA ASP A 46 3.68 9.98 -8.07
C ASP A 46 4.06 8.53 -7.71
N SER A 47 3.97 8.20 -6.43
CA SER A 47 4.11 6.84 -5.92
C SER A 47 3.01 5.94 -6.47
N SER A 48 3.37 4.74 -6.96
CA SER A 48 2.39 3.82 -7.54
C SER A 48 2.74 2.35 -7.34
N GLU A 49 1.71 1.52 -7.26
CA GLU A 49 1.80 0.06 -7.29
C GLU A 49 0.62 -0.52 -8.09
N ASP A 50 0.83 -1.62 -8.81
CA ASP A 50 -0.28 -2.38 -9.41
C ASP A 50 -1.28 -2.78 -8.32
N LEU A 51 -2.57 -2.53 -8.54
CA LEU A 51 -3.55 -2.67 -7.47
C LEU A 51 -3.69 -4.12 -7.00
N ALA A 52 -3.61 -5.10 -7.91
CA ALA A 52 -3.70 -6.51 -7.53
C ALA A 52 -2.50 -6.91 -6.66
N LYS A 53 -1.30 -6.43 -7.00
CA LYS A 53 -0.10 -6.62 -6.19
C LYS A 53 -0.22 -5.95 -4.81
N TYR A 54 -0.71 -4.71 -4.76
CA TYR A 54 -0.94 -3.97 -3.52
C TYR A 54 -1.91 -4.72 -2.59
N LEU A 55 -3.09 -5.12 -3.09
CA LEU A 55 -4.10 -5.84 -2.31
C LEU A 55 -3.64 -7.23 -1.88
N ASN A 56 -2.90 -7.95 -2.74
CA ASN A 56 -2.33 -9.24 -2.35
C ASN A 56 -1.31 -9.07 -1.22
N TYR A 57 -0.50 -8.02 -1.24
CA TYR A 57 0.41 -7.71 -0.14
C TYR A 57 -0.34 -7.39 1.15
N VAL A 58 -1.34 -6.52 1.11
CA VAL A 58 -2.22 -6.21 2.26
C VAL A 58 -2.80 -7.50 2.83
N ARG A 59 -3.39 -8.36 1.99
CA ARG A 59 -3.93 -9.67 2.42
C ARG A 59 -2.89 -10.48 3.19
N LYS A 60 -1.64 -10.54 2.72
CA LYS A 60 -0.60 -11.33 3.38
C LYS A 60 -0.24 -10.79 4.77
N ILE A 61 -0.19 -9.47 4.96
CA ILE A 61 0.16 -8.86 6.25
C ILE A 61 -1.01 -8.75 7.23
N THR A 62 -2.25 -8.82 6.75
CA THR A 62 -3.46 -8.77 7.60
C THR A 62 -4.09 -10.14 7.85
N THR A 63 -3.50 -11.23 7.37
CA THR A 63 -3.98 -12.61 7.60
C THR A 63 -3.02 -13.33 8.53
N PRO A 64 -3.40 -13.64 9.79
CA PRO A 64 -2.49 -14.17 10.80
C PRO A 64 -1.70 -15.42 10.38
N GLU A 65 -2.34 -16.37 9.68
CA GLU A 65 -1.69 -17.62 9.26
C GLU A 65 -0.58 -17.37 8.23
N ILE A 66 -0.74 -16.33 7.39
CA ILE A 66 0.21 -15.95 6.35
C ILE A 66 1.30 -15.02 6.93
N ALA A 67 0.92 -14.10 7.80
CA ALA A 67 1.86 -13.21 8.46
C ALA A 67 2.82 -14.00 9.37
N ALA A 68 2.34 -15.04 10.05
CA ALA A 68 3.13 -15.87 10.95
C ALA A 68 4.06 -16.87 10.22
N SER A 69 3.79 -17.20 8.95
CA SER A 69 4.62 -18.15 8.19
C SER A 69 5.96 -17.54 7.70
N GLY A 70 6.20 -16.25 7.93
CA GLY A 70 7.43 -15.56 7.51
C GLY A 70 7.51 -15.31 6.00
N GLU A 71 6.42 -15.54 5.25
CA GLU A 71 6.34 -15.24 3.82
C GLU A 71 6.35 -13.73 3.51
N VAL A 72 6.23 -12.89 4.53
CA VAL A 72 6.32 -11.43 4.41
C VAL A 72 7.39 -10.93 5.36
N GLY A 73 8.42 -10.28 4.81
CA GLY A 73 9.60 -9.79 5.52
C GLY A 73 9.36 -8.57 6.42
N HIS A 74 8.32 -8.61 7.26
CA HIS A 74 8.14 -7.64 8.33
C HIS A 74 8.90 -8.18 9.55
N ARG A 75 10.12 -7.65 9.76
CA ARG A 75 10.94 -7.98 10.93
C ARG A 75 10.19 -7.46 12.17
N LYS A 76 9.85 -8.38 13.07
CA LYS A 76 9.57 -8.02 14.46
C LYS A 76 10.78 -7.34 15.10
#